data_AF-A0A1G5RDQ7-F1
#
_entry.id   AF-A0A1G5RDQ7-F1
#
_cell.length_a   1.000
_cell.length_b   1.000
_cell.length_c   1.000
_cell.angle_alpha   90.00
_cell.angle_beta   90.00
_cell.angle_gamma   90.00
#
_symmetry.space_group_name_H-M   'P 1'
#
loop_
_entity.id
_entity.type
_entity.pdbx_description
1 polymer ?
#
loop_
_entity_poly.entity_id
_entity_poly.type
_entity_poly.pdbx_seq_one_letter_code
_entity_poly.pdbx_strand_id
1 'polypeptide(L)'
;MWTSLIKPTAILSLMLSSSAVWASDWVLNADQSALTFGSIKKDTVGEVHSFETLTGTVSDAGAVEITISLPSVETYIDIRNERMNEHVFKGAEAAKLTASVDIAAMNALAVGDLLATDVTASLSFLGRDIPVDAELIVARLSEKKVMISTANMIFLSVEDAGVTEGVDMLQTLAKLSGITRTVPVTARFVLETDGETAAVATEAPVAVAALGDAERGKKVFKKCKACHVLEEGKNRVGPSLHNIVGKAAGSVDGFRYSKSLKEADLTWTEEALDAFLTKPRNYLPGNKMSFPGLKKEKDRQDLIAYLREAS
;
A
#
# COMPACT_ATOMS: atom_id res chain seq x y z
N MET A 1 -10.90 66.70 25.17
CA MET A 1 -9.97 65.79 25.87
C MET A 1 -10.82 65.00 26.86
N TRP A 2 -11.57 63.98 26.42
CA TRP A 2 -11.15 62.58 26.22
C TRP A 2 -10.72 61.92 27.54
N THR A 3 -11.61 61.11 28.12
CA THR A 3 -11.33 59.73 28.59
C THR A 3 -12.65 59.10 29.05
N SER A 4 -13.15 58.17 28.23
CA SER A 4 -14.27 57.29 28.57
C SER A 4 -13.68 56.03 29.20
N LEU A 5 -14.09 55.71 30.43
CA LEU A 5 -13.71 54.47 31.12
C LEU A 5 -14.62 53.32 30.64
N ILE A 6 -14.08 52.47 29.78
CA ILE A 6 -14.68 51.16 29.48
C ILE A 6 -14.00 50.14 30.41
N LYS A 7 -14.76 49.57 31.35
CA LYS A 7 -14.34 48.42 32.15
C LYS A 7 -14.47 47.14 31.29
N PRO A 8 -13.48 46.25 31.23
CA PRO A 8 -13.65 44.98 30.54
C PRO A 8 -14.40 44.00 31.46
N THR A 9 -15.53 43.51 30.98
CA THR A 9 -16.27 42.39 31.57
C THR A 9 -15.54 41.10 31.19
N ALA A 10 -14.98 40.40 32.17
CA ALA A 10 -14.34 39.11 31.95
C ALA A 10 -15.42 38.05 31.69
N ILE A 11 -15.49 37.54 30.44
CA ILE A 11 -16.28 36.38 30.08
C ILE A 11 -15.46 35.15 30.49
N LEU A 12 -15.87 34.47 31.55
CA LEU A 12 -15.30 33.20 31.99
C LEU A 12 -15.88 32.08 31.11
N SER A 13 -15.17 31.74 30.03
CA SER A 13 -15.50 30.59 29.17
C SER A 13 -15.17 29.29 29.91
N LEU A 14 -16.22 28.58 30.34
CA LEU A 14 -16.14 27.24 30.90
C LEU A 14 -15.80 26.24 29.77
N MET A 15 -14.53 25.85 29.64
CA MET A 15 -14.14 24.77 28.75
C MET A 15 -14.50 23.42 29.40
N LEU A 16 -15.52 22.75 28.88
CA LEU A 16 -15.72 21.32 29.11
C LEU A 16 -14.63 20.57 28.32
N SER A 17 -13.56 20.16 29.00
CA SER A 17 -12.62 19.18 28.47
C SER A 17 -13.26 17.80 28.50
N SER A 18 -13.88 17.40 27.39
CA SER A 18 -14.20 16.00 27.13
C SER A 18 -12.88 15.24 26.96
N SER A 19 -12.36 14.71 28.06
CA SER A 19 -11.28 13.72 27.99
C SER A 19 -11.94 12.41 27.54
N ALA A 20 -11.89 12.11 26.25
CA ALA A 20 -12.13 10.75 25.81
C ALA A 20 -11.10 9.86 26.54
N VAL A 21 -11.57 8.85 27.25
CA VAL A 21 -10.73 7.82 27.84
C VAL A 21 -10.22 7.00 26.67
N TRP A 22 -8.93 7.06 26.38
CA TRP A 22 -8.31 6.16 25.40
C TRP A 22 -8.17 4.81 26.10
N ALA A 23 -9.08 3.89 25.80
CA ALA A 23 -8.87 2.48 26.10
C ALA A 23 -7.63 2.01 25.32
N SER A 24 -6.89 1.07 25.90
CA SER A 24 -5.63 0.54 25.37
C SER A 24 -5.86 -0.41 24.20
N ASP A 25 -6.53 0.08 23.16
CA ASP A 25 -6.84 -0.69 21.97
C ASP A 25 -5.55 -1.06 21.22
N TRP A 26 -5.52 -2.27 20.69
CA TRP A 26 -4.50 -2.69 19.74
C TRP A 26 -4.79 -2.03 18.39
N VAL A 27 -3.85 -1.28 17.84
CA VAL A 27 -4.01 -0.55 16.57
C VAL A 27 -3.15 -1.18 15.47
N LEU A 28 -3.71 -1.32 14.27
CA LEU A 28 -3.02 -1.88 13.11
C LEU A 28 -1.91 -0.96 12.61
N ASN A 29 -0.69 -1.47 12.59
CA ASN A 29 0.46 -0.85 11.93
C ASN A 29 0.41 -1.16 10.43
N ALA A 30 0.01 -0.18 9.62
CA ALA A 30 -0.23 -0.36 8.19
C ALA A 30 1.05 -0.72 7.41
N ASP A 31 2.18 -0.07 7.74
CA ASP A 31 3.45 -0.28 7.05
C ASP A 31 4.00 -1.70 7.24
N GLN A 32 3.67 -2.32 8.37
CA GLN A 32 4.07 -3.67 8.70
C GLN A 32 2.98 -4.71 8.44
N SER A 33 1.80 -4.30 8.00
CA SER A 33 0.70 -5.19 7.67
C SER A 33 0.63 -5.49 6.17
N ALA A 34 -0.04 -6.56 5.80
CA ALA A 34 -0.29 -6.93 4.42
C ALA A 34 -1.60 -7.71 4.29
N LEU A 35 -2.42 -7.32 3.33
CA LEU A 35 -3.53 -8.12 2.82
C LEU A 35 -3.27 -8.39 1.35
N THR A 36 -3.16 -9.66 0.99
CA THR A 36 -2.82 -10.07 -0.37
C THR A 36 -3.82 -11.06 -0.91
N PHE A 37 -4.06 -11.00 -2.21
CA PHE A 37 -4.93 -11.93 -2.90
C PHE A 37 -4.33 -12.36 -4.23
N GLY A 38 -4.62 -13.59 -4.63
CA GLY A 38 -4.15 -14.17 -5.88
C GLY A 38 -5.22 -14.16 -6.95
N SER A 39 -4.79 -14.15 -8.20
CA SER A 39 -5.66 -14.46 -9.34
C SER A 39 -4.92 -15.36 -10.33
N ILE A 40 -5.63 -16.24 -11.01
CA ILE A 40 -5.07 -17.00 -12.13
C ILE A 40 -5.78 -16.56 -13.41
N LYS A 41 -5.02 -16.26 -14.46
CA LYS A 41 -5.53 -15.93 -15.79
C LYS A 41 -4.97 -16.87 -16.85
N LYS A 42 -5.68 -16.99 -17.97
CA LYS A 42 -5.31 -17.92 -19.05
C LYS A 42 -5.04 -19.34 -18.52
N ASP A 43 -5.77 -19.70 -17.47
CA ASP A 43 -5.73 -20.98 -16.76
C ASP A 43 -4.40 -21.34 -16.07
N THR A 44 -3.32 -20.59 -16.32
CA THR A 44 -1.95 -20.99 -15.99
C THR A 44 -1.10 -19.87 -15.37
N VAL A 45 -1.50 -18.60 -15.50
CA VAL A 45 -0.70 -17.46 -15.05
C VAL A 45 -1.22 -16.96 -13.72
N GLY A 46 -0.54 -17.37 -12.64
CA GLY A 46 -0.78 -16.84 -11.29
C GLY A 46 -0.20 -15.44 -11.11
N GLU A 47 -0.95 -14.58 -10.44
CA GLU A 47 -0.57 -13.22 -10.07
C GLU A 47 -0.93 -12.97 -8.60
N VAL A 48 -0.13 -12.14 -7.93
CA VAL A 48 -0.36 -11.72 -6.55
C VAL A 48 -0.59 -10.21 -6.55
N HIS A 49 -1.62 -9.80 -5.81
CA HIS A 49 -2.06 -8.42 -5.65
C HIS A 49 -2.17 -8.11 -4.16
N SER A 50 -2.27 -6.82 -3.83
CA SER A 50 -2.38 -6.36 -2.44
C SER A 50 -3.27 -5.13 -2.32
N PHE A 51 -3.60 -4.76 -1.09
CA PHE A 51 -4.10 -3.43 -0.75
C PHE A 51 -3.02 -2.67 0.02
N GLU A 52 -2.73 -1.44 -0.40
CA GLU A 52 -1.66 -0.61 0.18
C GLU A 52 -2.09 0.16 1.43
N THR A 53 -3.40 0.37 1.62
CA THR A 53 -3.94 1.14 2.74
C THR A 53 -4.89 0.28 3.55
N LEU A 54 -4.47 0.00 4.78
CA LEU A 54 -5.19 -0.77 5.78
C LEU A 54 -5.23 0.03 7.07
N THR A 55 -6.36 -0.01 7.77
CA THR A 55 -6.47 0.46 9.16
C THR A 55 -7.22 -0.58 9.96
N GLY A 56 -7.09 -0.55 11.28
CA GLY A 56 -7.90 -1.43 12.11
C GLY A 56 -7.55 -1.35 13.58
N THR A 57 -8.45 -1.90 14.38
CA THR A 57 -8.34 -1.97 15.83
C THR A 57 -8.79 -3.33 16.36
N VAL A 58 -8.26 -3.71 17.51
CA VAL A 58 -8.82 -4.75 18.37
C VAL A 58 -9.05 -4.14 19.74
N SER A 59 -10.29 -4.11 20.18
CA SER A 59 -10.65 -3.53 21.47
C SER A 59 -10.26 -4.43 22.64
N ASP A 60 -10.28 -3.87 23.85
CA ASP A 60 -10.10 -4.62 25.11
C ASP A 60 -11.16 -5.73 25.31
N ALA A 61 -12.29 -5.67 24.60
CA ALA A 61 -13.32 -6.71 24.59
C ALA A 61 -13.09 -7.80 23.53
N GLY A 62 -12.00 -7.70 22.75
CA GLY A 62 -11.70 -8.62 21.66
C GLY A 62 -12.48 -8.34 20.36
N ALA A 63 -13.17 -7.20 20.26
CA ALA A 63 -13.85 -6.84 19.02
C ALA A 63 -12.84 -6.32 17.99
N VAL A 64 -12.83 -6.93 16.81
CA VAL A 64 -11.93 -6.58 15.70
C VAL A 64 -12.70 -5.77 14.67
N GLU A 65 -12.12 -4.65 14.22
CA GLU A 65 -12.55 -3.93 13.02
C GLU A 65 -11.33 -3.59 12.16
N ILE A 66 -11.24 -4.14 10.96
CA ILE A 66 -10.21 -3.82 9.97
C ILE A 66 -10.90 -3.20 8.75
N THR A 67 -10.42 -2.04 8.33
CA THR A 67 -10.88 -1.36 7.12
C THR A 67 -9.84 -1.49 6.02
N ILE A 68 -10.28 -1.97 4.87
CA ILE A 68 -9.47 -2.16 3.66
C ILE A 68 -9.87 -1.08 2.66
N SER A 69 -8.96 -0.17 2.33
CA SER A 69 -9.24 0.83 1.28
C SER A 69 -9.19 0.17 -0.09
N LEU A 70 -10.35 0.03 -0.75
CA LEU A 70 -10.43 -0.61 -2.07
C LEU A 70 -9.68 0.18 -3.17
N PRO A 71 -9.70 1.54 -3.17
CA PRO A 71 -8.85 2.36 -4.05
C PRO A 71 -7.36 2.05 -3.98
N SER A 72 -6.88 1.54 -2.85
CA SER A 72 -5.48 1.19 -2.62
C SER A 72 -5.05 -0.15 -3.24
N VAL A 73 -5.90 -0.79 -4.05
CA VAL A 73 -5.55 -2.03 -4.76
C VAL A 73 -4.31 -1.83 -5.62
N GLU A 74 -3.34 -2.73 -5.46
CA GLU A 74 -2.07 -2.72 -6.18
C GLU A 74 -1.86 -4.07 -6.86
N THR A 75 -1.85 -4.02 -8.19
CA THR A 75 -1.62 -5.18 -9.06
C THR A 75 -0.33 -5.07 -9.87
N TYR A 76 0.50 -4.05 -9.60
CA TYR A 76 1.68 -3.66 -10.38
C TYR A 76 1.38 -3.23 -11.82
N ILE A 77 0.10 -3.00 -12.15
CA ILE A 77 -0.36 -2.51 -13.45
C ILE A 77 -1.41 -1.42 -13.21
N ASP A 78 -1.01 -0.16 -13.37
CA ASP A 78 -1.84 1.01 -13.03
C ASP A 78 -3.22 0.97 -13.71
N ILE A 79 -3.28 0.66 -15.02
CA ILE A 79 -4.55 0.55 -15.75
C ILE A 79 -5.44 -0.59 -15.23
N ARG A 80 -4.86 -1.64 -14.65
CA ARG A 80 -5.62 -2.72 -14.03
C ARG A 80 -6.16 -2.27 -12.68
N ASN A 81 -5.39 -1.53 -11.88
CA ASN A 81 -5.88 -0.95 -10.63
C ASN A 81 -7.08 -0.03 -10.90
N GLU A 82 -7.01 0.83 -11.92
CA GLU A 82 -8.11 1.70 -12.36
C GLU A 82 -9.36 0.87 -12.72
N ARG A 83 -9.22 -0.15 -13.57
CA ARG A 83 -10.33 -1.02 -13.99
C ARG A 83 -10.90 -1.86 -12.85
N MET A 84 -10.08 -2.30 -11.89
CA MET A 84 -10.57 -3.00 -10.70
C MET A 84 -11.46 -2.09 -9.86
N ASN A 85 -11.01 -0.86 -9.60
CA ASN A 85 -11.80 0.12 -8.88
C ASN A 85 -13.12 0.44 -9.59
N GLU A 86 -13.08 0.62 -10.91
CA GLU A 86 -14.25 0.97 -11.70
C GLU A 86 -15.25 -0.20 -11.81
N HIS A 87 -14.79 -1.39 -12.19
CA HIS A 87 -15.68 -2.48 -12.59
C HIS A 87 -15.90 -3.54 -11.51
N VAL A 88 -14.86 -3.86 -10.72
CA VAL A 88 -14.96 -4.88 -9.66
C VAL A 88 -15.50 -4.26 -8.38
N PHE A 89 -14.88 -3.17 -7.93
CA PHE A 89 -15.25 -2.50 -6.69
C PHE A 89 -16.33 -1.44 -6.87
N LYS A 90 -16.73 -1.12 -8.12
CA LYS A 90 -17.82 -0.19 -8.44
C LYS A 90 -17.66 1.17 -7.75
N GLY A 91 -16.42 1.64 -7.57
CA GLY A 91 -16.08 2.88 -6.89
C GLY A 91 -16.26 2.88 -5.37
N ALA A 92 -16.49 1.72 -4.74
CA ALA A 92 -16.59 1.62 -3.29
C ALA A 92 -15.27 2.05 -2.61
N GLU A 93 -15.36 2.79 -1.51
CA GLU A 93 -14.19 3.32 -0.81
C GLU A 93 -13.50 2.26 0.05
N ALA A 94 -14.27 1.35 0.64
CA ALA A 94 -13.75 0.40 1.61
C ALA A 94 -14.53 -0.92 1.65
N ALA A 95 -13.82 -1.96 2.08
CA ALA A 95 -14.40 -3.17 2.67
C ALA A 95 -14.07 -3.20 4.17
N LYS A 96 -14.92 -3.87 4.95
CA LYS A 96 -14.72 -3.99 6.40
C LYS A 96 -14.67 -5.45 6.82
N LEU A 97 -13.66 -5.83 7.56
CA LEU A 97 -13.55 -7.13 8.20
C LEU A 97 -13.82 -6.96 9.70
N THR A 98 -14.81 -7.66 10.22
CA THR A 98 -15.12 -7.67 11.66
C THR A 98 -15.01 -9.08 12.23
N ALA A 99 -14.59 -9.20 13.47
CA ALA A 99 -14.51 -10.48 14.17
C ALA A 99 -14.57 -10.28 15.69
N SER A 100 -14.66 -11.39 16.42
CA SER A 100 -14.43 -11.43 17.85
C SER A 100 -13.29 -12.41 18.12
N VAL A 101 -12.33 -12.02 18.96
CA VAL A 101 -11.16 -12.83 19.30
C VAL A 101 -11.01 -12.99 20.81
N ASP A 102 -10.36 -14.07 21.24
CA ASP A 102 -10.01 -14.27 22.64
C ASP A 102 -8.82 -13.36 23.02
N ILE A 103 -9.15 -12.16 23.45
CA ILE A 103 -8.18 -11.16 23.88
C ILE A 103 -7.39 -11.62 25.12
N ALA A 104 -7.99 -12.45 25.99
CA ALA A 104 -7.32 -12.96 27.17
C ALA A 104 -6.23 -13.96 26.79
N ALA A 105 -6.51 -14.86 25.85
CA ALA A 105 -5.51 -15.78 25.29
C ALA A 105 -4.38 -15.04 24.58
N MET A 106 -4.70 -14.00 23.80
CA MET A 106 -3.68 -13.17 23.13
C MET A 106 -2.79 -12.42 24.13
N ASN A 107 -3.38 -11.84 25.18
CA ASN A 107 -2.66 -11.10 26.20
C ASN A 107 -1.79 -12.00 27.09
N ALA A 108 -2.18 -13.27 27.27
CA ALA A 108 -1.46 -14.27 28.06
C ALA A 108 -0.18 -14.80 27.38
N LEU A 109 0.01 -14.55 26.08
CA LEU A 109 1.22 -14.96 25.36
C LEU A 109 2.46 -14.24 25.91
N ALA A 110 3.49 -15.00 26.26
CA ALA A 110 4.80 -14.42 26.52
C ALA A 110 5.44 -13.97 25.20
N VAL A 111 6.35 -13.00 25.26
CA VAL A 111 7.10 -12.56 24.09
C VAL A 111 7.87 -13.74 23.47
N GLY A 112 7.65 -13.97 22.16
CA GLY A 112 8.20 -15.10 21.41
C GLY A 112 7.24 -16.28 21.27
N ASP A 113 6.15 -16.32 22.04
CA ASP A 113 5.16 -17.41 21.94
C ASP A 113 4.23 -17.25 20.74
N LEU A 114 3.66 -18.40 20.35
CA LEU A 114 2.69 -18.54 19.27
C LEU A 114 1.41 -19.18 19.79
N LEU A 115 0.27 -18.70 19.29
CA LEU A 115 -1.05 -19.29 19.47
C LEU A 115 -1.66 -19.57 18.09
N ALA A 116 -2.11 -20.81 17.87
CA ALA A 116 -3.00 -21.13 16.76
C ALA A 116 -4.45 -21.03 17.25
N THR A 117 -5.30 -20.35 16.50
CA THR A 117 -6.71 -20.17 16.85
C THR A 117 -7.57 -20.07 15.60
N ASP A 118 -8.78 -20.63 15.66
CA ASP A 118 -9.77 -20.44 14.61
C ASP A 118 -10.58 -19.17 14.87
N VAL A 119 -10.95 -18.47 13.81
CA VAL A 119 -11.86 -17.33 13.85
C VAL A 119 -12.86 -17.41 12.72
N THR A 120 -14.12 -17.08 13.01
CA THR A 120 -15.12 -16.73 12.00
C THR A 120 -15.25 -15.22 11.98
N ALA A 121 -14.75 -14.60 10.91
CA ALA A 121 -14.89 -13.18 10.65
C ALA A 121 -16.07 -12.92 9.71
N SER A 122 -16.56 -11.68 9.66
CA SER A 122 -17.51 -11.20 8.67
C SER A 122 -16.83 -10.14 7.80
N LEU A 123 -16.74 -10.40 6.50
CA LEU A 123 -16.27 -9.45 5.50
C LEU A 123 -17.49 -8.74 4.90
N SER A 124 -17.69 -7.47 5.27
CA SER A 124 -18.63 -6.58 4.62
C SER A 124 -18.00 -5.99 3.36
N PHE A 125 -18.51 -6.39 2.20
CA PHE A 125 -17.99 -6.03 0.89
C PHE A 125 -19.12 -5.80 -0.11
N LEU A 126 -19.19 -4.59 -0.69
CA LEU A 126 -20.22 -4.19 -1.67
C LEU A 126 -21.66 -4.45 -1.20
N GLY A 127 -21.94 -4.21 0.09
CA GLY A 127 -23.27 -4.40 0.69
C GLY A 127 -23.62 -5.86 0.99
N ARG A 128 -22.65 -6.78 0.92
CA ARG A 128 -22.79 -8.17 1.31
C ARG A 128 -21.93 -8.44 2.54
N ASP A 129 -22.45 -9.26 3.45
CA ASP A 129 -21.68 -9.78 4.59
C ASP A 129 -21.33 -11.23 4.30
N ILE A 130 -20.03 -11.48 4.14
CA ILE A 130 -19.47 -12.76 3.72
C ILE A 130 -18.80 -13.39 4.94
N PRO A 131 -19.25 -14.55 5.43
CA PRO A 131 -18.54 -15.24 6.50
C PRO A 131 -17.18 -15.72 6.00
N VAL A 132 -16.15 -15.52 6.80
CA VAL A 132 -14.77 -15.91 6.51
C VAL A 132 -14.24 -16.72 7.68
N ASP A 133 -14.16 -18.03 7.48
CA ASP A 133 -13.52 -18.94 8.43
C ASP A 133 -12.01 -18.99 8.14
N ALA A 134 -11.20 -18.78 9.18
CA ALA A 134 -9.76 -18.77 9.07
C ALA A 134 -9.09 -19.35 10.31
N GLU A 135 -8.09 -20.20 10.08
CA GLU A 135 -7.10 -20.55 11.10
C GLU A 135 -6.02 -19.46 11.11
N LEU A 136 -5.76 -18.90 12.28
CA LEU A 136 -4.80 -17.82 12.50
C LEU A 136 -3.65 -18.28 13.38
N ILE A 137 -2.45 -17.78 13.08
CA ILE A 137 -1.30 -17.81 13.97
C ILE A 137 -1.11 -16.41 14.55
N VAL A 138 -1.19 -16.32 15.87
CA VAL A 138 -0.92 -15.10 16.64
C VAL A 138 0.45 -15.25 17.30
N ALA A 139 1.35 -14.30 17.05
CA ALA A 139 2.70 -14.27 17.60
C ALA A 139 2.90 -13.01 18.44
N ARG A 140 3.35 -13.16 19.69
CA ARG A 140 3.72 -12.01 20.53
C ARG A 140 5.14 -11.58 20.18
N LEU A 141 5.29 -10.45 19.49
CA LEU A 141 6.60 -9.96 19.03
C LEU A 141 7.32 -9.12 20.09
N SER A 142 6.56 -8.43 20.93
CA SER A 142 7.05 -7.70 22.09
C SER A 142 5.92 -7.52 23.10
N GLU A 143 6.20 -6.88 24.24
CA GLU A 143 5.18 -6.53 25.23
C GLU A 143 4.01 -5.74 24.64
N LYS A 144 4.22 -5.02 23.53
CA LYS A 144 3.25 -4.09 22.96
C LYS A 144 2.97 -4.34 21.50
N LYS A 145 3.34 -5.52 20.99
CA LYS A 145 3.27 -5.84 19.58
C LYS A 145 2.90 -7.30 19.35
N VAL A 146 1.89 -7.51 18.53
CA VAL A 146 1.49 -8.84 18.05
C VAL A 146 1.47 -8.89 16.54
N MET A 147 1.78 -10.05 15.97
CA MET A 147 1.52 -10.36 14.57
C MET A 147 0.43 -11.41 14.51
N ILE A 148 -0.54 -11.20 13.63
CA ILE A 148 -1.62 -12.14 13.33
C ILE A 148 -1.48 -12.49 11.85
N SER A 149 -1.34 -13.77 11.53
CA SER A 149 -1.23 -14.25 10.16
C SER A 149 -2.22 -15.37 9.91
N THR A 150 -2.79 -15.42 8.71
CA THR A 150 -3.51 -16.62 8.26
C THR A 150 -2.54 -17.81 8.22
N ALA A 151 -2.90 -18.93 8.84
CA ALA A 151 -2.12 -20.16 8.81
C ALA A 151 -2.15 -20.81 7.41
N ASN A 152 -3.31 -20.72 6.76
CA ASN A 152 -3.59 -21.26 5.43
C ASN A 152 -4.20 -20.18 4.52
N MET A 153 -4.30 -20.46 3.22
CA MET A 153 -5.03 -19.57 2.31
C MET A 153 -6.53 -19.63 2.59
N ILE A 154 -7.15 -18.45 2.65
CA ILE A 154 -8.61 -18.31 2.65
C ILE A 154 -9.05 -18.25 1.19
N PHE A 155 -10.08 -19.00 0.81
CA PHE A 155 -10.61 -18.94 -0.55
C PHE A 155 -11.95 -18.21 -0.56
N LEU A 156 -12.01 -17.09 -1.28
CA LEU A 156 -13.24 -16.33 -1.49
C LEU A 156 -13.80 -16.61 -2.88
N SER A 157 -15.11 -16.84 -2.95
CA SER A 157 -15.84 -16.95 -4.21
C SER A 157 -16.12 -15.57 -4.79
N VAL A 158 -15.85 -15.40 -6.08
CA VAL A 158 -16.22 -14.19 -6.84
C VAL A 158 -17.74 -13.99 -6.88
N GLU A 159 -18.49 -15.09 -6.91
CA GLU A 159 -19.95 -15.08 -6.92
C GLU A 159 -20.52 -14.64 -5.57
N ASP A 160 -20.02 -15.21 -4.48
CA ASP A 160 -20.46 -14.87 -3.11
C ASP A 160 -20.11 -13.41 -2.79
N ALA A 161 -18.94 -12.95 -3.26
CA ALA A 161 -18.51 -11.57 -3.17
C ALA A 161 -19.29 -10.59 -4.08
N GLY A 162 -20.09 -11.08 -5.03
CA GLY A 162 -20.94 -10.25 -5.88
C GLY A 162 -20.21 -9.48 -6.96
N VAL A 163 -19.03 -9.95 -7.36
CA VAL A 163 -18.15 -9.26 -8.30
C VAL A 163 -17.97 -9.98 -9.64
N THR A 164 -18.81 -11.00 -9.93
CA THR A 164 -18.78 -11.77 -11.19
C THR A 164 -18.75 -10.89 -12.42
N GLU A 165 -19.69 -9.94 -12.55
CA GLU A 165 -19.77 -9.03 -13.70
C GLU A 165 -18.52 -8.15 -13.84
N GLY A 166 -17.98 -7.70 -12.72
CA GLY A 166 -16.75 -6.90 -12.70
C GLY A 166 -15.56 -7.69 -13.21
N VAL A 167 -15.43 -8.96 -12.78
CA VAL A 167 -14.38 -9.86 -13.26
C VAL A 167 -14.56 -10.20 -14.74
N ASP A 168 -15.80 -10.38 -15.21
CA ASP A 168 -16.12 -10.60 -16.65
C ASP A 168 -15.70 -9.40 -17.51
N MET A 169 -15.93 -8.18 -16.99
CA MET A 169 -15.48 -6.96 -17.66
C MET A 169 -13.95 -6.91 -17.77
N LEU A 170 -13.22 -7.23 -16.68
CA LEU A 170 -11.76 -7.30 -16.73
C LEU A 170 -11.26 -8.32 -17.75
N GLN A 171 -11.87 -9.51 -17.78
CA GLN A 171 -11.55 -10.57 -18.72
C GLN A 171 -11.73 -10.09 -20.17
N THR A 172 -12.85 -9.43 -20.45
CA THR A 172 -13.20 -8.90 -21.78
C THR A 172 -12.23 -7.79 -22.22
N LEU A 173 -11.99 -6.80 -21.35
CA LEU A 173 -11.10 -5.67 -21.65
C LEU A 173 -9.63 -6.09 -21.83
N ALA A 174 -9.22 -7.17 -21.19
CA ALA A 174 -7.89 -7.74 -21.33
C ALA A 174 -7.79 -8.85 -22.40
N LYS A 175 -8.91 -9.18 -23.07
CA LYS A 175 -9.00 -10.24 -24.09
C LYS A 175 -8.43 -11.58 -23.60
N LEU A 176 -8.80 -11.98 -22.38
CA LEU A 176 -8.32 -13.20 -21.73
C LEU A 176 -9.29 -14.37 -21.97
N SER A 177 -8.76 -15.59 -22.09
CA SER A 177 -9.57 -16.81 -22.19
C SER A 177 -10.32 -17.14 -20.90
N GLY A 178 -9.78 -16.73 -19.75
CA GLY A 178 -10.37 -16.98 -18.45
C GLY A 178 -9.65 -16.23 -17.33
N ILE A 179 -10.42 -15.93 -16.28
CA ILE A 179 -9.96 -15.53 -14.94
C ILE A 179 -10.64 -16.46 -13.94
N THR A 180 -9.87 -17.08 -13.04
CA THR A 180 -10.42 -17.98 -12.01
C THR A 180 -11.40 -17.27 -11.09
N ARG A 181 -12.47 -17.98 -10.69
CA ARG A 181 -13.60 -17.44 -9.89
C ARG A 181 -13.50 -17.72 -8.40
N THR A 182 -12.36 -18.23 -7.97
CA THR A 182 -11.99 -18.42 -6.57
C THR A 182 -10.69 -17.67 -6.33
N VAL A 183 -10.69 -16.84 -5.30
CA VAL A 183 -9.61 -15.92 -4.98
C VAL A 183 -8.94 -16.40 -3.70
N PRO A 184 -7.70 -16.92 -3.76
CA PRO A 184 -6.92 -17.16 -2.55
C PRO A 184 -6.52 -15.83 -1.92
N VAL A 185 -6.71 -15.70 -0.62
CA VAL A 185 -6.41 -14.52 0.19
C VAL A 185 -5.52 -14.95 1.35
N THR A 186 -4.52 -14.14 1.66
CA THR A 186 -3.73 -14.26 2.89
C THR A 186 -3.59 -12.91 3.54
N ALA A 187 -3.56 -12.91 4.87
CA ALA A 187 -3.41 -11.70 5.65
C ALA A 187 -2.30 -11.87 6.67
N ARG A 188 -1.55 -10.79 6.90
CA ARG A 188 -0.59 -10.64 7.98
C ARG A 188 -0.77 -9.25 8.57
N PHE A 189 -1.39 -9.16 9.74
CA PHE A 189 -1.62 -7.92 10.45
C PHE A 189 -0.63 -7.80 11.60
N VAL A 190 -0.11 -6.60 11.79
CA VAL A 190 0.72 -6.26 12.95
C VAL A 190 -0.05 -5.22 13.74
N LEU A 191 -0.27 -5.49 15.02
CA LEU A 191 -0.99 -4.60 15.92
C LEU A 191 -0.08 -4.14 17.06
N GLU A 192 -0.26 -2.89 17.50
CA GLU A 192 0.53 -2.25 18.57
C GLU A 192 -0.38 -1.51 19.57
N THR A 193 -0.06 -1.54 20.87
CA THR A 193 -0.87 -0.89 21.94
C THR A 193 -0.36 0.49 22.35
N ASP A 194 0.88 0.84 22.00
CA ASP A 194 1.35 2.20 22.16
C ASP A 194 0.92 2.98 20.94
N GLY A 195 0.10 4.01 21.16
CA GLY A 195 -0.29 4.98 20.16
C GLY A 195 0.90 5.79 19.63
N GLU A 196 1.82 5.15 18.92
CA GLU A 196 2.26 5.66 17.63
C GLU A 196 1.19 5.27 16.61
N THR A 197 -0.06 5.65 16.90
CA THR A 197 -0.94 6.04 15.84
C THR A 197 -0.12 7.06 15.06
N ALA A 198 0.10 6.80 13.77
CA ALA A 198 0.22 7.90 12.83
C ALA A 198 -1.12 8.65 12.91
N ALA A 199 -1.31 9.40 13.99
CA ALA A 199 -2.24 10.49 14.06
C ALA A 199 -1.91 11.31 12.84
N VAL A 200 -2.92 11.54 12.00
CA VAL A 200 -2.87 12.61 11.02
C VAL A 200 -2.71 13.89 11.84
N ALA A 201 -1.46 14.22 12.15
CA ALA A 201 -1.08 15.50 12.67
C ALA A 201 -1.35 16.48 11.53
N THR A 202 -2.47 17.19 11.63
CA THR A 202 -2.67 18.42 10.89
C THR A 202 -1.68 19.44 11.44
N GLU A 203 -0.42 19.32 11.05
CA GLU A 203 0.54 20.41 11.10
C GLU A 203 0.62 21.06 9.72
N ALA A 204 0.53 22.38 9.72
CA ALA A 204 0.66 23.21 8.52
C ALA A 204 2.00 22.92 7.81
N PRO A 205 2.04 23.01 6.47
CA PRO A 205 3.14 22.47 5.69
C PRO A 205 4.40 23.31 5.89
N VAL A 206 5.40 22.74 6.56
CA VAL A 206 6.79 23.06 6.29
C VAL A 206 7.25 22.04 5.26
N ALA A 207 7.41 22.48 4.02
CA ALA A 207 7.85 21.65 2.91
C ALA A 207 9.29 21.16 3.15
N VAL A 208 9.40 20.02 3.82
CA VAL A 208 10.55 19.12 3.67
C VAL A 208 10.05 18.02 2.75
N ALA A 209 10.62 17.91 1.55
CA ALA A 209 10.34 16.80 0.65
C ALA A 209 10.56 15.49 1.43
N ALA A 210 9.48 14.75 1.66
CA ALA A 210 9.54 13.48 2.37
C ALA A 210 10.47 12.55 1.59
N LEU A 211 11.63 12.24 2.18
CA LEU A 211 12.54 11.22 1.68
C LEU A 211 11.72 9.93 1.55
N GLY A 212 11.49 9.47 0.31
CA GLY A 212 10.69 8.27 0.05
C GLY A 212 11.17 7.04 0.83
N ASP A 213 10.33 6.01 0.88
CA ASP A 213 10.59 4.75 1.57
C ASP A 213 11.24 3.74 0.61
N ALA A 214 12.51 3.41 0.85
CA ALA A 214 13.29 2.54 -0.01
C ALA A 214 12.79 1.08 -0.04
N GLU A 215 12.20 0.57 1.04
CA GLU A 215 11.64 -0.79 1.06
C GLU A 215 10.35 -0.88 0.23
N ARG A 216 9.53 0.18 0.24
CA ARG A 216 8.44 0.33 -0.74
C ARG A 216 8.99 0.53 -2.16
N GLY A 217 10.03 1.34 -2.32
CA GLY A 217 10.70 1.57 -3.60
C GLY A 217 11.21 0.29 -4.26
N LYS A 218 11.74 -0.64 -3.47
CA LYS A 218 12.14 -1.99 -3.91
C LYS A 218 10.98 -2.81 -4.46
N LYS A 219 9.76 -2.60 -3.94
CA LYS A 219 8.53 -3.20 -4.47
C LYS A 219 8.12 -2.50 -5.77
N VAL A 220 8.16 -1.17 -5.83
CA VAL A 220 7.89 -0.39 -7.06
C VAL A 220 8.87 -0.80 -8.17
N PHE A 221 10.14 -1.04 -7.83
CA PHE A 221 11.17 -1.47 -8.78
C PHE A 221 10.83 -2.79 -9.49
N LYS A 222 9.91 -3.61 -8.97
CA LYS A 222 9.39 -4.78 -9.70
C LYS A 222 8.82 -4.40 -11.08
N LYS A 223 8.22 -3.21 -11.21
CA LYS A 223 7.74 -2.64 -12.49
C LYS A 223 8.90 -2.38 -13.49
N CYS A 224 10.14 -2.27 -13.00
CA CYS A 224 11.35 -1.97 -13.79
C CYS A 224 12.24 -3.20 -14.03
N LYS A 225 12.15 -4.24 -13.18
CA LYS A 225 13.05 -5.44 -13.18
C LYS A 225 13.07 -6.23 -14.48
N ALA A 226 12.02 -6.15 -15.30
CA ALA A 226 12.00 -6.79 -16.62
C ALA A 226 13.01 -6.14 -17.58
N CYS A 227 13.22 -4.84 -17.47
CA CYS A 227 14.08 -4.08 -18.38
C CYS A 227 15.42 -3.69 -17.77
N HIS A 228 15.50 -3.54 -16.45
CA HIS A 228 16.66 -3.00 -15.75
C HIS A 228 17.17 -3.94 -14.66
N VAL A 229 18.42 -3.73 -14.27
CA VAL A 229 19.09 -4.35 -13.12
C VAL A 229 19.88 -3.29 -12.37
N LEU A 230 20.26 -3.61 -11.14
CA LEU A 230 21.11 -2.77 -10.28
C LEU A 230 22.55 -3.28 -10.22
N GLU A 231 22.87 -4.35 -10.95
CA GLU A 231 24.24 -4.86 -11.10
C GLU A 231 25.02 -3.94 -12.06
N GLU A 232 26.22 -3.51 -11.65
CA GLU A 232 27.10 -2.69 -12.49
C GLU A 232 27.43 -3.39 -13.82
N GLY A 233 27.49 -2.61 -14.91
CA GLY A 233 27.91 -3.09 -16.24
C GLY A 233 26.93 -4.05 -16.93
N LYS A 234 25.86 -4.49 -16.27
CA LYS A 234 24.91 -5.47 -16.82
C LYS A 234 23.71 -4.78 -17.46
N ASN A 235 23.73 -4.68 -18.79
CA ASN A 235 22.63 -4.11 -19.55
C ASN A 235 21.60 -5.18 -19.95
N ARG A 236 20.31 -4.80 -20.02
CA ARG A 236 19.21 -5.62 -20.53
C ARG A 236 18.45 -4.85 -21.62
N VAL A 237 17.12 -4.90 -21.64
CA VAL A 237 16.28 -4.07 -22.51
C VAL A 237 16.54 -2.58 -22.23
N GLY A 238 16.81 -2.22 -20.98
CA GLY A 238 17.34 -0.93 -20.54
C GLY A 238 18.76 -1.06 -19.98
N PRO A 239 19.45 0.08 -19.75
CA PRO A 239 20.77 0.09 -19.13
C PRO A 239 20.72 -0.38 -17.67
N SER A 240 21.87 -0.75 -17.12
CA SER A 240 22.02 -0.87 -15.66
C SER A 240 21.64 0.45 -14.98
N LEU A 241 20.97 0.35 -13.83
CA LEU A 241 20.61 1.47 -12.97
C LEU A 241 21.52 1.56 -11.73
N HIS A 242 22.63 0.82 -11.73
CA HIS A 242 23.65 0.92 -10.68
C HIS A 242 24.20 2.35 -10.60
N ASN A 243 24.11 2.96 -9.42
CA ASN A 243 24.54 4.31 -9.13
C ASN A 243 23.96 5.34 -10.09
N ILE A 244 22.68 5.19 -10.47
CA ILE A 244 22.07 6.05 -11.49
C ILE A 244 21.79 7.46 -10.97
N VAL A 245 21.50 7.63 -9.68
CA VAL A 245 21.23 8.94 -9.08
C VAL A 245 22.50 9.78 -9.15
N GLY A 246 22.42 10.95 -9.79
CA GLY A 246 23.56 11.83 -10.05
C GLY A 246 24.39 11.49 -11.29
N LYS A 247 24.12 10.40 -12.01
CA LYS A 247 24.81 10.12 -13.29
C LYS A 247 24.23 10.93 -14.45
N ALA A 248 25.08 11.24 -15.43
CA ALA A 248 24.66 11.83 -16.69
C ALA A 248 23.73 10.86 -17.46
N ALA A 249 22.69 11.38 -18.09
CA ALA A 249 21.84 10.60 -18.98
C ALA A 249 22.64 10.05 -20.16
N GLY A 250 22.29 8.85 -20.63
CA GLY A 250 22.94 8.28 -21.81
C GLY A 250 24.38 7.80 -21.59
N SER A 251 24.87 7.72 -20.34
CA SER A 251 26.29 7.49 -20.02
C SER A 251 26.68 6.06 -19.63
N VAL A 252 25.74 5.12 -19.46
CA VAL A 252 26.08 3.75 -19.07
C VAL A 252 26.74 3.02 -20.23
N ASP A 253 27.97 2.56 -20.00
CA ASP A 253 28.77 1.87 -21.00
C ASP A 253 28.08 0.60 -21.53
N GLY A 254 28.31 0.33 -22.81
CA GLY A 254 27.79 -0.85 -23.49
C GLY A 254 26.28 -0.82 -23.80
N PHE A 255 25.54 0.24 -23.46
CA PHE A 255 24.12 0.37 -23.81
C PHE A 255 23.88 1.27 -25.04
N ARG A 256 22.98 0.84 -25.94
CA ARG A 256 22.63 1.59 -27.15
C ARG A 256 21.45 2.55 -26.90
N TYR A 257 21.77 3.74 -26.39
CA TYR A 257 20.78 4.79 -26.14
C TYR A 257 20.08 5.34 -27.39
N SER A 258 18.92 5.98 -27.19
CA SER A 258 18.28 6.83 -28.20
C SER A 258 19.12 8.08 -28.45
N LYS A 259 18.94 8.70 -29.63
CA LYS A 259 19.57 9.99 -29.93
C LYS A 259 19.23 11.04 -28.87
N SER A 260 17.95 11.10 -28.49
CA SER A 260 17.46 12.02 -27.46
C SER A 260 18.13 11.86 -26.10
N LEU A 261 18.43 10.63 -25.64
CA LEU A 261 19.11 10.42 -24.35
C LEU A 261 20.61 10.68 -24.42
N LYS A 262 21.24 10.48 -25.59
CA LYS A 262 22.67 10.77 -25.77
C LYS A 262 22.97 12.27 -25.84
N GLU A 263 22.04 13.02 -26.42
CA GLU A 263 22.18 14.47 -26.61
C GLU A 263 21.50 15.26 -25.48
N ALA A 264 20.84 14.58 -24.55
CA ALA A 264 20.28 15.21 -23.36
C ALA A 264 21.43 15.66 -22.45
N ASP A 265 21.58 16.98 -22.28
CA ASP A 265 22.39 17.57 -21.22
C ASP A 265 21.61 17.46 -19.89
N LEU A 266 21.44 16.22 -19.44
CA LEU A 266 20.61 15.86 -18.29
C LEU A 266 21.44 15.05 -17.30
N THR A 267 21.41 15.45 -16.04
CA THR A 267 21.87 14.64 -14.92
C THR A 267 20.66 14.06 -14.21
N TRP A 268 20.72 12.78 -13.82
CA TRP A 268 19.66 12.10 -13.08
C TRP A 268 19.62 12.54 -11.62
N THR A 269 19.29 13.81 -11.37
CA THR A 269 18.91 14.28 -10.04
C THR A 269 17.58 13.64 -9.63
N GLU A 270 17.21 13.75 -8.36
CA GLU A 270 15.94 13.21 -7.87
C GLU A 270 14.74 13.88 -8.55
N GLU A 271 14.80 15.19 -8.77
CA GLU A 271 13.77 15.96 -9.46
C GLU A 271 13.67 15.55 -10.95
N ALA A 272 14.82 15.34 -11.59
CA ALA A 272 14.87 14.88 -12.97
C ALA A 272 14.32 13.45 -13.10
N LEU A 273 14.65 12.57 -12.15
CA LEU A 273 14.11 11.21 -12.08
C LEU A 273 12.62 11.23 -11.83
N ASP A 274 12.12 12.04 -10.90
CA ASP A 274 10.69 12.15 -10.61
C ASP A 274 9.88 12.57 -11.86
N ALA A 275 10.33 13.64 -12.51
CA ALA A 275 9.69 14.16 -13.70
C ALA A 275 9.77 13.17 -14.88
N PHE A 276 10.92 12.51 -15.06
CA PHE A 276 11.08 11.48 -16.08
C PHE A 276 10.20 10.25 -15.82
N LEU A 277 10.18 9.76 -14.58
CA LEU A 277 9.41 8.59 -14.16
C LEU A 277 7.91 8.83 -14.24
N THR A 278 7.43 10.07 -14.14
CA THR A 278 6.01 10.41 -14.34
C THR A 278 5.52 9.99 -15.73
N LYS A 279 6.28 10.35 -16.78
CA LYS A 279 5.94 9.99 -18.17
C LYS A 279 7.17 10.12 -19.08
N PRO A 280 8.01 9.07 -19.21
CA PRO A 280 9.32 9.17 -19.86
C PRO A 280 9.26 9.76 -21.27
N ARG A 281 8.32 9.29 -22.09
CA ARG A 281 8.15 9.74 -23.49
C ARG A 281 7.74 11.21 -23.63
N ASN A 282 7.05 11.77 -22.64
CA ASN A 282 6.69 13.18 -22.64
C ASN A 282 7.84 14.04 -22.12
N TYR A 283 8.53 13.58 -21.06
CA TYR A 283 9.66 14.31 -20.50
C TYR A 283 10.82 14.44 -21.49
N LEU A 284 11.14 13.34 -22.19
CA LEU A 284 12.20 13.36 -23.20
C LEU A 284 11.71 12.74 -24.53
N PRO A 285 11.07 13.52 -25.41
CA PRO A 285 10.56 13.03 -26.69
C PRO A 285 11.62 12.28 -27.51
N GLY A 286 11.21 11.17 -28.13
CA GLY A 286 12.11 10.32 -28.91
C GLY A 286 12.99 9.36 -28.09
N ASN A 287 12.85 9.33 -26.76
CA ASN A 287 13.49 8.27 -25.98
C ASN A 287 12.86 6.90 -26.27
N LYS A 288 13.67 5.84 -26.15
CA LYS A 288 13.27 4.47 -26.50
C LYS A 288 12.60 3.71 -25.35
N MET A 289 12.49 4.30 -24.16
CA MET A 289 11.85 3.63 -23.02
C MET A 289 10.34 3.55 -23.28
N SER A 290 9.81 2.32 -23.37
CA SER A 290 8.38 2.07 -23.59
C SER A 290 7.55 2.06 -22.32
N PHE A 291 8.12 2.54 -21.22
CA PHE A 291 7.47 2.57 -19.92
C PHE A 291 6.36 3.64 -19.89
N PRO A 292 5.14 3.31 -19.43
CA PRO A 292 4.03 4.26 -19.39
C PRO A 292 4.23 5.39 -18.37
N GLY A 293 5.09 5.18 -17.37
CA GLY A 293 5.31 6.09 -16.25
C GLY A 293 4.68 5.58 -14.95
N LEU A 294 5.04 6.22 -13.83
CA LEU A 294 4.47 6.04 -12.50
C LEU A 294 3.62 7.26 -12.16
N LYS A 295 2.30 7.12 -12.18
CA LYS A 295 1.39 8.26 -11.97
C LYS A 295 1.38 8.75 -10.52
N LYS A 296 1.48 7.83 -9.56
CA LYS A 296 1.49 8.13 -8.13
C LYS A 296 2.81 8.80 -7.76
N GLU A 297 2.74 10.00 -7.19
CA GLU A 297 3.91 10.72 -6.65
C GLU A 297 4.70 9.85 -5.66
N LYS A 298 3.98 9.24 -4.71
CA LYS A 298 4.58 8.43 -3.65
C LYS A 298 5.40 7.26 -4.20
N ASP A 299 4.90 6.57 -5.23
CA ASP A 299 5.64 5.47 -5.89
C ASP A 299 6.97 5.96 -6.48
N ARG A 300 6.99 7.18 -7.04
CA ARG A 300 8.20 7.76 -7.63
C ARG A 300 9.20 8.13 -6.55
N GLN A 301 8.76 8.83 -5.51
CA GLN A 301 9.60 9.19 -4.37
C GLN A 301 10.19 7.94 -3.70
N ASP A 302 9.38 6.90 -3.49
CA ASP A 302 9.83 5.63 -2.90
C ASP A 302 10.83 4.92 -3.83
N LEU A 303 10.58 4.87 -5.15
CA LEU A 303 11.51 4.30 -6.11
C LEU A 303 12.84 5.07 -6.16
N ILE A 304 12.81 6.40 -6.11
CA ILE A 304 14.01 7.24 -6.11
C ILE A 304 14.83 6.99 -4.84
N ALA A 305 14.18 6.90 -3.68
CA ALA A 305 14.85 6.55 -2.43
C ALA A 305 15.54 5.19 -2.52
N TYR A 306 14.88 4.18 -3.09
CA TYR A 306 15.48 2.86 -3.32
C TYR A 306 16.66 2.90 -4.31
N LEU A 307 16.55 3.67 -5.39
CA LEU A 307 17.65 3.84 -6.34
C LEU A 307 18.85 4.56 -5.72
N ARG A 308 18.61 5.50 -4.79
CA ARG A 308 19.65 6.20 -4.03
C ARG A 308 20.43 5.26 -3.12
N GLU A 309 19.76 4.32 -2.45
CA GLU A 309 20.44 3.30 -1.63
C GLU A 309 21.16 2.24 -2.45
N ALA A 310 20.67 1.98 -3.67
CA ALA A 310 21.32 1.12 -4.64
C ALA A 310 22.44 1.84 -5.45
N SER A 311 22.77 3.08 -5.06
CA SER A 311 23.82 3.93 -5.64
C SER A 311 25.10 4.01 -4.83
#